data_AF-A0A832MSB3-F1
#
_entry.id   AF-A0A832MSB3-F1
#
_cell.length_a   1.000
_cell.length_b   1.000
_cell.length_c   1.000
_cell.angle_alpha   90.00
_cell.angle_beta   90.00
_cell.angle_gamma   90.00
#
_symmetry.space_group_name_H-M   'P 1'
#
loop_
_entity.id
_entity.type
_entity.pdbx_description
1 polymer ?
#
loop_
_entity_poly.entity_id
_entity_poly.type
_entity_poly.pdbx_seq_one_letter_code
_entity_poly.pdbx_strand_id
1 'polypeptide(L)'
;AKPSEIRRQIILESVFLTTLAGALGIISGGIILMIIDAAWGHGDNATLVNPTVDIPVILIAFATLVTLGTLIGLIPAQIAVSVRPIEALHDE
;
A
#
# COMPACT_ATOMS: atom_id res chain seq x y z
N ALA A 1 -9.73 26.10 -4.02
CA ALA A 1 -8.42 25.59 -4.49
C ALA A 1 -8.46 25.45 -6.01
N LYS A 2 -7.33 25.64 -6.69
CA LYS A 2 -7.25 25.37 -8.14
C LYS A 2 -7.43 23.86 -8.36
N PRO A 3 -8.06 23.42 -9.46
CA PRO A 3 -8.29 21.98 -9.70
C PRO A 3 -6.99 21.14 -9.73
N SER A 4 -5.86 21.74 -10.10
CA SER A 4 -4.55 21.11 -10.04
C SER A 4 -4.04 20.85 -8.61
N GLU A 5 -4.39 21.70 -7.65
CA GLU A 5 -3.99 21.57 -6.24
C GLU A 5 -4.73 20.39 -5.58
N ILE A 6 -6.03 20.28 -5.84
CA ILE A 6 -6.88 19.18 -5.33
C ILE A 6 -6.37 17.84 -5.85
N ARG A 7 -6.07 17.76 -7.16
CA ARG A 7 -5.49 16.55 -7.75
C ARG A 7 -4.19 16.14 -7.06
N ARG A 8 -3.28 17.09 -6.86
CA ARG A 8 -1.97 16.81 -6.23
C ARG A 8 -2.13 16.36 -4.79
N GLN A 9 -3.05 16.97 -4.05
CA GLN A 9 -3.33 16.59 -2.67
C GLN A 9 -3.82 15.14 -2.58
N ILE A 10 -4.82 14.75 -3.38
CA ILE A 10 -5.38 13.39 -3.39
C ILE A 10 -4.31 12.36 -3.78
N ILE A 11 -3.49 12.66 -4.78
CA ILE A 11 -2.40 11.75 -5.20
C ILE A 11 -1.38 11.58 -4.07
N LEU A 12 -0.97 12.66 -3.40
CA LEU A 12 -0.02 12.59 -2.30
C LEU A 12 -0.57 11.79 -1.12
N GLU A 13 -1.85 11.97 -0.79
CA GLU A 13 -2.52 11.20 0.26
C GLU A 13 -2.61 9.71 -0.10
N SER A 14 -2.95 9.39 -1.36
CA SER A 14 -2.99 8.02 -1.86
C SER A 14 -1.61 7.33 -1.80
N VAL A 15 -0.55 8.02 -2.24
CA VAL A 15 0.82 7.51 -2.14
C VAL A 15 1.24 7.34 -0.68
N PHE A 16 0.95 8.31 0.17
CA PHE A 16 1.26 8.25 1.60
C PHE A 16 0.60 7.04 2.27
N LEU A 17 -0.71 6.87 2.09
CA LEU A 17 -1.43 5.72 2.66
C LEU A 17 -0.94 4.39 2.09
N THR A 18 -0.65 4.32 0.79
CA THR A 18 -0.14 3.09 0.15
C THR A 18 1.24 2.72 0.68
N THR A 19 2.15 3.68 0.83
CA THR A 19 3.50 3.43 1.38
C THR A 19 3.44 3.02 2.84
N LEU A 20 2.57 3.65 3.64
CA LEU A 20 2.36 3.29 5.05
C LEU A 20 1.80 1.87 5.17
N ALA A 21 0.78 1.53 4.38
CA ALA A 21 0.20 0.19 4.34
C ALA A 21 1.23 -0.86 3.89
N GLY A 22 2.05 -0.55 2.89
CA GLY A 22 3.12 -1.43 2.43
C GLY A 22 4.19 -1.67 3.51
N ALA A 23 4.61 -0.63 4.23
CA ALA A 23 5.58 -0.76 5.31
C ALA A 23 5.01 -1.62 6.46
N LEU A 24 3.76 -1.38 6.85
CA LEU A 24 3.07 -2.19 7.86
C LEU A 24 2.89 -3.65 7.39
N GLY A 25 2.62 -3.88 6.11
CA GLY A 25 2.52 -5.21 5.51
C GLY A 25 3.83 -5.99 5.54
N ILE A 26 4.97 -5.32 5.31
CA ILE A 26 6.29 -5.94 5.42
C ILE A 26 6.58 -6.33 6.87
N ILE A 27 6.29 -5.44 7.82
CA ILE A 27 6.49 -5.69 9.25
C ILE A 27 5.61 -6.87 9.71
N SER A 28 4.32 -6.86 9.38
CA SER A 28 3.40 -7.93 9.76
C SER A 28 3.75 -9.26 9.08
N GLY A 29 4.17 -9.23 7.81
CA GLY A 29 4.68 -10.41 7.10
C GLY A 29 5.91 -11.00 7.79
N GLY A 30 6.84 -10.16 8.25
CA GLY A 30 8.00 -10.59 9.04
C GLY A 30 7.60 -11.24 10.37
N ILE A 31 6.60 -10.67 11.08
CA ILE A 31 6.07 -11.26 12.31
C ILE A 31 5.45 -12.63 12.04
N ILE A 32 4.69 -12.78 10.96
CA ILE A 32 4.09 -14.07 10.58
C ILE A 32 5.18 -15.11 10.28
N LEU A 33 6.23 -14.73 9.55
CA LEU A 33 7.38 -15.62 9.30
C LEU A 33 8.05 -16.07 10.60
N MET A 34 8.24 -15.16 11.55
CA MET A 34 8.80 -15.48 12.87
C MET A 34 7.92 -16.46 13.65
N ILE A 35 6.59 -16.31 13.59
CA ILE A 35 5.66 -17.26 14.23
C ILE A 35 5.73 -18.63 13.56
N ILE A 36 5.79 -18.67 12.22
CA ILE A 36 5.90 -19.93 11.46
C ILE A 36 7.21 -20.64 11.79
N ASP A 37 8.32 -19.91 11.84
CA ASP A 37 9.64 -20.45 12.17
C ASP A 37 9.67 -21.03 13.60
N ALA A 38 9.08 -20.31 14.56
CA ALA A 38 8.98 -20.77 15.94
C ALA A 38 8.11 -22.03 16.10
N ALA A 39 7.05 -22.18 15.30
CA ALA A 39 6.10 -23.29 15.43
C ALA A 39 6.45 -24.53 14.57
N TRP A 40 7.07 -24.33 13.40
CA TRP A 40 7.34 -25.40 12.42
C TRP A 40 8.78 -25.46 11.89
N GLY A 41 9.64 -24.51 12.28
CA GLY A 41 11.03 -24.43 11.82
C GLY A 41 12.05 -25.24 12.64
N HIS A 42 11.64 -25.80 13.79
CA HIS A 42 12.55 -26.41 14.76
C HIS A 42 12.15 -27.86 15.10
N GLY A 43 13.12 -28.79 15.10
CA GLY A 43 12.97 -30.20 15.51
C GLY A 43 13.15 -31.22 14.37
N ASP A 44 13.22 -32.50 14.71
CA ASP A 44 13.50 -33.61 13.77
C ASP A 44 12.45 -33.80 12.66
N ASN A 45 11.25 -33.20 12.83
CA ASN A 45 10.15 -33.21 11.86
C ASN A 45 9.89 -31.81 11.25
N ALA A 46 10.90 -30.93 11.20
CA ALA A 46 10.74 -29.59 10.63
C ALA A 46 10.22 -29.65 9.18
N THR A 47 9.00 -29.19 8.96
CA THR A 47 8.35 -29.18 7.64
C THR A 47 8.79 -27.97 6.81
N LEU A 48 9.25 -26.90 7.46
CA LEU A 48 9.67 -25.64 6.83
C LEU A 48 11.04 -25.23 7.37
N VAL A 49 12.10 -25.57 6.65
CA VAL A 49 13.47 -25.25 7.05
C VAL A 49 13.81 -23.84 6.60
N ASN A 50 14.11 -22.94 7.55
CA ASN A 50 14.53 -21.55 7.31
C ASN A 50 13.58 -20.74 6.39
N PRO A 51 12.30 -20.54 6.76
CA PRO A 51 11.38 -19.71 5.99
C PRO A 51 11.87 -18.25 5.97
N THR A 52 12.38 -17.78 4.84
CA THR A 52 12.88 -16.41 4.64
C THR A 52 12.37 -15.85 3.33
N VAL A 53 12.18 -14.53 3.27
CA VAL A 53 11.85 -13.80 2.05
C VAL A 53 13.06 -12.98 1.61
N ASP A 54 13.40 -13.11 0.33
CA ASP A 54 14.51 -12.39 -0.27
C ASP A 54 14.25 -10.87 -0.34
N ILE A 55 15.23 -10.07 0.07
CA ILE A 55 15.14 -8.59 0.03
C ILE A 55 14.78 -8.04 -1.36
N PRO A 56 15.37 -8.54 -2.47
CA PRO A 56 14.96 -8.10 -3.82
C PRO A 56 13.47 -8.32 -4.11
N VAL A 57 12.89 -9.43 -3.63
CA VAL A 57 11.47 -9.73 -3.83
C VAL A 57 10.59 -8.72 -3.09
N ILE A 58 10.96 -8.37 -1.86
CA ILE A 58 10.25 -7.35 -1.07
C ILE A 58 10.30 -5.99 -1.78
N LEU A 59 11.45 -5.60 -2.32
CA LEU A 59 11.59 -4.32 -3.03
C LEU A 59 10.74 -4.27 -4.30
N ILE A 60 10.72 -5.35 -5.09
CA ILE A 60 9.88 -5.43 -6.30
C ILE A 60 8.40 -5.43 -5.94
N ALA A 61 8.00 -6.18 -4.90
CA ALA A 61 6.62 -6.21 -4.42
C ALA A 61 6.17 -4.83 -3.91
N PHE A 62 7.01 -4.15 -3.14
CA PHE A 62 6.72 -2.81 -2.62
C PHE A 62 6.63 -1.77 -3.74
N ALA A 63 7.56 -1.79 -4.70
CA ALA A 63 7.52 -0.91 -5.87
C ALA A 63 6.26 -1.14 -6.70
N THR A 64 5.87 -2.41 -6.89
CA THR A 64 4.63 -2.78 -7.61
C THR A 64 3.40 -2.29 -6.87
N LEU A 65 3.33 -2.49 -5.55
CA LEU A 65 2.25 -2.01 -4.69
C LEU A 65 2.09 -0.49 -4.78
N VAL A 66 3.19 0.26 -4.63
CA VAL A 66 3.16 1.73 -4.71
C VAL A 66 2.72 2.19 -6.10
N THR A 67 3.23 1.57 -7.16
CA THR A 67 2.86 1.91 -8.54
C THR A 67 1.36 1.68 -8.78
N LEU A 68 0.85 0.50 -8.43
CA LEU A 68 -0.56 0.16 -8.59
C LEU A 68 -1.47 1.02 -7.70
N GLY A 69 -1.11 1.23 -6.43
CA GLY A 69 -1.87 2.08 -5.52
C GLY A 69 -1.96 3.52 -6.00
N THR A 70 -0.86 4.05 -6.55
CA THR A 70 -0.85 5.39 -7.17
C THR A 70 -1.75 5.43 -8.40
N LEU A 71 -1.69 4.43 -9.29
CA LEU A 71 -2.54 4.35 -10.48
C LEU A 71 -4.03 4.31 -10.11
N ILE A 72 -4.39 3.56 -9.06
CA ILE A 72 -5.76 3.51 -8.55
C ILE A 72 -6.17 4.87 -7.97
N GLY A 73 -5.28 5.53 -7.20
CA GLY A 73 -5.51 6.86 -6.63
C GLY A 73 -5.72 7.98 -7.65
N LEU A 74 -5.28 7.79 -8.90
CA LEU A 74 -5.55 8.75 -9.98
C LEU A 74 -7.03 8.81 -10.38
N ILE A 75 -7.78 7.71 -10.27
CA ILE A 75 -9.21 7.64 -10.62
C ILE A 75 -10.05 8.60 -9.75
N PRO A 76 -10.05 8.53 -8.41
CA PRO A 76 -10.80 9.47 -7.58
C PRO A 76 -10.28 10.90 -7.72
N ALA A 77 -8.97 11.09 -7.95
CA ALA A 77 -8.39 12.41 -8.18
C ALA A 77 -8.94 13.08 -9.46
N GLN A 78 -9.25 12.29 -10.49
CA GLN A 78 -9.90 12.78 -11.71
C GLN A 78 -11.36 13.14 -11.44
N ILE A 79 -12.09 12.27 -10.73
CA ILE A 79 -13.50 12.51 -10.38
C ILE A 79 -13.63 13.81 -9.56
N ALA A 80 -12.80 13.99 -8.53
CA ALA A 80 -12.82 15.17 -7.66
C ALA A 80 -12.58 16.50 -8.40
N VAL A 81 -11.78 16.48 -9.48
CA VAL A 81 -11.50 17.66 -10.30
C VAL A 81 -12.64 17.98 -11.27
N SER A 82 -13.44 16.99 -11.64
CA SER A 82 -14.55 17.17 -12.59
C SER A 82 -15.85 17.67 -11.95
N VAL A 83 -15.96 17.69 -10.62
CA VAL A 83 -17.15 18.20 -9.91
C VAL A 83 -17.23 19.71 -10.06
N ARG A 84 -18.40 20.21 -10.50
CA ARG A 84 -18.63 21.64 -10.67
C ARG A 84 -18.69 22.32 -9.30
N PRO A 85 -17.97 23.43 -9.07
CA PRO A 85 -17.99 24.13 -7.78
C PRO A 85 -19.39 24.57 -7.34
N ILE A 86 -20.29 24.82 -8.31
CA ILE A 86 -21.67 25.24 -8.06
C ILE A 86 -22.50 24.08 -7.49
N GLU A 87 -22.30 22.85 -7.96
CA GLU A 87 -23.02 21.67 -7.43
C GLU A 87 -22.50 21.28 -6.05
N ALA A 88 -21.18 21.40 -5.82
CA ALA A 88 -20.58 21.12 -4.52
C ALA A 88 -21.08 22.03 -3.39
N LEU A 89 -21.58 23.24 -3.70
CA LEU A 89 -22.15 24.20 -2.73
C LEU A 89 -23.68 24.13 -2.64
N HIS A 90 -24.33 23.39 -3.55
CA HIS A 90 -25.80 23.24 -3.59
C HIS A 90 -26.26 21.93 -2.92
N ASP A 91 -25.38 20.93 -2.86
CA ASP A 91 -25.58 19.68 -2.11
C ASP A 91 -25.24 19.83 -0.60
N GLU A 92 -24.89 21.04 -0.14
CA GLU A 92 -24.93 21.45 1.27
C GLU A 92 -26.30 22.05 1.62
#